data_AF-A0A7J8CM00-F1
#
_entry.id   AF-A0A7J8CM00-F1
#
_cell.length_a   1.000
_cell.length_b   1.000
_cell.length_c   1.000
_cell.angle_alpha   90.00
_cell.angle_beta   90.00
_cell.angle_gamma   90.00
#
_symmetry.space_group_name_H-M   'P 1'
#
loop_
_entity.id
_entity.type
_entity.pdbx_description
1 polymer ?
#
loop_
_entity_poly.entity_id
_entity_poly.type
_entity_poly.pdbx_seq_one_letter_code
_entity_poly.pdbx_strand_id
1 'polypeptide(L)'
;MSMGLVAVMLGGAVQLKSDDFAVLKQLLPLLEKVSNTYPDPVIQELAVDLRITISTHGAFSTEAVSVAAQSTLNKKHPEGKTERQQQTNHEGHTDMSHSYLKQQKSNETGLESDAAFISQDVSEPGTTANQKSGSITTEQLQEVLLSAYDPQIPTRAAALRTLSRWIEQREARALEVQEKLLKIFLENLEHEDTFVYLSAIQGIALLSDAYPENILLCLLAQYDSGNNKHTPETRMKVGEVLMRIVRALGDMVSKYREPLIHTFLRGARDPDSAHRASSLSNLGELCQRLDFLLGSVVHEVTACLIAVAKTDHEVQVRRAAIHVIVLLLRGLSQKATEVLRDVLKDLYHLLKHVVHLEPDDVAKVHAQLALEELDEIMRNFLFPPQKLEKKIVVLP
;
A
#
# COMPACT_ATOMS: atom_id res chain seq x y z
N MET A 1 2.70 34.92 20.91
CA MET A 1 3.96 34.48 21.54
C MET A 1 3.89 33.00 21.93
N SER A 2 2.86 32.57 22.67
CA SER A 2 2.67 31.17 23.10
C SER A 2 2.61 30.14 21.95
N MET A 3 1.77 30.35 20.92
CA MET A 3 1.70 29.42 19.78
C MET A 3 3.02 29.33 19.00
N GLY A 4 3.78 30.43 18.91
CA GLY A 4 5.10 30.42 18.31
C GLY A 4 6.11 29.55 19.07
N LEU A 5 6.05 29.54 20.41
CA LEU A 5 6.88 28.64 21.23
C LEU A 5 6.48 27.18 21.04
N VAL A 6 5.18 26.88 20.97
CA VAL A 6 4.69 25.53 20.67
C VAL A 6 5.15 25.09 19.28
N ALA A 7 5.07 25.98 18.29
CA ALA A 7 5.59 25.74 16.94
C ALA A 7 7.10 25.44 16.95
N VAL A 8 7.90 26.19 17.73
CA VAL A 8 9.33 25.92 17.90
C VAL A 8 9.59 24.53 18.48
N MET A 9 8.85 24.14 19.53
CA MET A 9 8.99 22.82 20.14
C MET A 9 8.62 21.69 19.17
N LEU A 10 7.53 21.85 18.42
CA LEU A 10 7.05 20.87 17.45
C LEU A 10 7.86 20.85 16.15
N GLY A 11 8.50 21.96 15.78
CA GLY A 11 9.37 22.11 14.61
C GLY A 11 10.77 21.53 14.79
N GLY A 12 11.01 20.71 15.83
CA GLY A 12 12.25 19.97 16.03
C GLY A 12 13.33 20.68 16.85
N ALA A 13 13.04 21.83 17.48
CA ALA A 13 14.00 22.48 18.39
C ALA A 13 14.22 21.69 19.69
N VAL A 14 13.31 20.77 20.02
CA VAL A 14 13.40 19.86 21.18
C VAL A 14 13.03 18.44 20.72
N GLN A 15 13.79 17.43 21.14
CA GLN A 15 13.38 16.03 20.96
C GLN A 15 12.26 15.70 21.95
N LEU A 16 11.04 15.62 21.45
CA LEU A 16 9.85 15.27 22.22
C LEU A 16 9.67 13.74 22.28
N LYS A 17 9.42 13.21 23.48
CA LYS A 17 9.06 11.82 23.73
C LYS A 17 7.55 11.66 23.83
N SER A 18 7.07 10.41 23.85
CA SER A 18 5.63 10.11 23.97
C SER A 18 4.98 10.75 25.20
N ASP A 19 5.70 10.83 26.32
CA ASP A 19 5.19 11.45 27.56
C ASP A 19 5.04 12.97 27.42
N ASP A 20 5.91 13.62 26.64
CA ASP A 20 5.84 15.07 26.39
C ASP A 20 4.58 15.41 25.57
N PHE A 21 4.23 14.55 24.61
CA PHE A 21 2.99 14.70 23.85
C PHE A 21 1.74 14.55 24.72
N ALA A 22 1.78 13.72 25.78
CA ALA A 22 0.67 13.63 26.72
C ALA A 22 0.41 14.97 27.45
N VAL A 23 1.47 15.74 27.74
CA VAL A 23 1.34 17.09 28.29
C VAL A 23 0.85 18.07 27.23
N LEU A 24 1.40 18.02 26.02
CA LEU A 24 0.98 18.90 24.91
C LEU A 24 -0.49 18.71 24.52
N LYS A 25 -1.06 17.52 24.70
CA LYS A 25 -2.49 17.26 24.48
C LYS A 25 -3.42 18.16 25.29
N GLN A 26 -2.97 18.68 26.45
CA GLN A 26 -3.74 19.65 27.24
C GLN A 26 -4.00 20.96 26.49
N LEU A 27 -3.23 21.25 25.44
CA LEU A 27 -3.38 22.43 24.60
C LEU A 27 -4.46 22.27 23.52
N LEU A 28 -4.89 21.03 23.20
CA LEU A 28 -5.83 20.77 22.11
C LEU A 28 -7.16 21.54 22.25
N PRO A 29 -7.83 21.58 23.43
CA PRO A 29 -9.09 22.34 23.58
C PRO A 29 -8.88 23.85 23.41
N LEU A 30 -7.71 24.37 23.81
CA LEU A 30 -7.38 25.78 23.66
C LEU A 30 -7.12 26.13 22.20
N LEU A 31 -6.37 25.28 21.48
CA LEU A 31 -6.10 25.44 20.05
C LEU A 31 -7.38 25.35 19.23
N GLU A 32 -8.30 24.45 19.57
CA GLU A 32 -9.62 24.37 18.94
C GLU A 32 -10.48 25.62 19.19
N LYS A 33 -10.45 26.17 20.39
CA LYS A 33 -11.12 27.45 20.66
C LYS A 33 -10.53 28.57 19.81
N VAL A 34 -9.19 28.64 19.71
CA VAL A 34 -8.51 29.67 18.91
C VAL A 34 -8.82 29.50 17.42
N SER A 35 -8.82 28.28 16.88
CA SER A 35 -9.13 28.05 15.47
C SER A 35 -10.54 28.51 15.08
N ASN A 36 -11.49 28.46 16.00
CA ASN A 36 -12.90 28.76 15.70
C ASN A 36 -13.33 30.18 16.05
N THR A 37 -12.65 30.85 16.98
CA THR A 37 -13.11 32.15 17.53
C THR A 37 -12.18 33.32 17.23
N TYR A 38 -10.94 33.07 16.81
CA TYR A 38 -9.96 34.14 16.64
C TYR A 38 -10.19 34.88 15.31
N PRO A 39 -10.06 36.22 15.22
CA PRO A 39 -10.42 36.97 14.00
C PRO A 39 -9.46 36.81 12.81
N ASP A 40 -8.19 36.50 13.08
CA ASP A 40 -7.13 36.42 12.06
C ASP A 40 -7.04 35.00 11.46
N PRO A 41 -7.28 34.83 10.14
CA PRO A 41 -7.28 33.53 9.50
C PRO A 41 -5.92 32.82 9.56
N VAL A 42 -4.80 33.56 9.57
CA VAL A 42 -3.46 32.97 9.66
C VAL A 42 -3.24 32.33 11.02
N ILE A 43 -3.80 32.95 12.07
CA ILE A 43 -3.73 32.44 13.44
C ILE A 43 -4.68 31.25 13.62
N GLN A 44 -5.85 31.27 12.98
CA GLN A 44 -6.74 30.11 12.94
C GLN A 44 -6.07 28.91 12.28
N GLU A 45 -5.47 29.10 11.11
CA GLU A 45 -4.75 28.07 10.36
C GLU A 45 -3.59 27.50 11.17
N LEU A 46 -2.74 28.36 11.76
CA LEU A 46 -1.66 27.90 12.62
C LEU A 46 -2.17 27.10 13.84
N ALA A 47 -3.32 27.49 14.43
CA ALA A 47 -3.90 26.75 15.54
C ALA A 47 -4.40 25.36 15.11
N VAL A 48 -5.00 25.24 13.92
CA VAL A 48 -5.38 23.96 13.31
C VAL A 48 -4.14 23.10 13.08
N ASP A 49 -3.10 23.65 12.49
CA ASP A 49 -1.89 22.90 12.15
C ASP A 49 -1.12 22.43 13.39
N LEU A 50 -1.02 23.27 14.42
CA LEU A 50 -0.44 22.87 15.71
C LEU A 50 -1.27 21.76 16.37
N ARG A 51 -2.61 21.85 16.29
CA ARG A 51 -3.50 20.80 16.80
C ARG A 51 -3.27 19.48 16.09
N ILE A 52 -3.18 19.47 14.76
CA ILE A 52 -2.88 18.27 13.96
C ILE A 52 -1.49 17.72 14.31
N THR A 53 -0.48 18.59 14.40
CA THR A 53 0.90 18.18 14.70
C THR A 53 1.00 17.52 16.08
N ILE A 54 0.31 18.06 17.09
CA ILE A 54 0.25 17.45 18.42
C ILE A 54 -0.51 16.12 18.37
N SER A 55 -1.66 16.09 17.67
CA SER A 55 -2.54 14.90 17.64
C SER A 55 -1.92 13.72 16.91
N THR A 56 -1.05 13.99 15.93
CA THR A 56 -0.30 12.99 15.17
C THR A 56 1.07 12.65 15.78
N HIS A 57 1.37 13.16 16.99
CA HIS A 57 2.67 13.05 17.66
C HIS A 57 3.85 13.47 16.76
N GLY A 58 3.66 14.52 15.96
CA GLY A 58 4.68 15.06 15.05
C GLY A 58 4.85 14.28 13.74
N ALA A 59 4.07 13.22 13.49
CA ALA A 59 4.13 12.49 12.23
C ALA A 59 3.64 13.32 11.02
N PHE A 60 2.90 14.40 11.28
CA PHE A 60 2.48 15.38 10.28
C PHE A 60 2.74 16.79 10.81
N SER A 61 3.40 17.62 10.01
CA SER A 61 3.60 19.05 10.29
C SER A 61 3.54 19.84 8.98
N THR A 62 2.99 21.04 9.03
CA THR A 62 2.86 21.92 7.87
C THR A 62 4.01 22.92 7.79
N GLU A 63 4.13 23.59 6.65
CA GLU A 63 5.06 24.69 6.46
C GLU A 63 4.71 25.90 7.34
N ALA A 64 3.42 26.12 7.63
CA ALA A 64 2.99 27.19 8.55
C ALA A 64 3.57 27.02 9.97
N VAL A 65 3.61 25.79 10.49
CA VAL A 65 4.26 25.48 11.78
C VAL A 65 5.77 25.76 11.70
N SER A 66 6.40 25.38 10.59
CA SER A 66 7.84 25.59 10.37
C SER A 66 8.19 27.09 10.28
N VAL A 67 7.40 27.87 9.55
CA VAL A 67 7.55 29.33 9.43
C VAL A 67 7.26 30.03 10.76
N ALA A 68 6.24 29.59 11.50
CA ALA A 68 5.95 30.09 12.84
C ALA A 68 7.09 29.80 13.83
N ALA A 69 7.73 28.63 13.72
CA ALA A 69 8.91 28.28 14.50
C ALA A 69 10.08 29.21 14.19
N GLN A 70 10.45 29.35 12.91
CA GLN A 70 11.57 30.19 12.46
C GLN A 70 11.36 31.66 12.81
N SER A 71 10.16 32.19 12.58
CA SER A 71 9.84 33.59 12.92
C SER A 71 9.91 33.87 14.43
N THR A 72 9.63 32.87 15.27
CA THR A 72 9.74 32.99 16.73
C THR A 72 11.20 32.90 17.20
N LEU A 73 12.01 32.04 16.58
CA LEU A 73 13.46 31.95 16.83
C LEU A 73 14.18 33.23 16.43
N ASN A 74 13.87 33.78 15.26
CA ASN A 74 14.47 35.03 14.76
C ASN A 74 14.11 36.24 15.63
N LYS A 75 12.94 36.24 16.28
CA LYS A 75 12.54 37.29 17.23
C LYS A 75 13.27 37.22 18.59
N LYS A 76 13.91 36.10 18.94
CA LYS A 76 14.68 35.94 20.19
C LYS A 76 16.13 36.41 20.09
N HIS A 77 16.64 36.73 18.90
CA HIS A 77 17.94 37.39 18.70
C HIS A 77 17.77 38.81 18.14
N PRO A 78 17.51 39.82 18.99
CA PRO A 78 17.62 41.20 18.57
C PRO A 78 19.05 41.68 18.82
N GLU A 79 19.97 41.47 17.87
CA GLU A 79 21.06 42.41 17.58
C GLU A 79 21.91 41.93 16.38
N GLY A 80 21.98 42.79 15.36
CA GLY A 80 22.78 42.58 14.17
C GLY A 80 22.11 43.13 12.92
N LYS A 81 22.06 44.45 12.78
CA LYS A 81 21.75 45.10 11.50
C LYS A 81 22.71 44.57 10.43
N THR A 82 22.20 44.15 9.28
CA THR A 82 22.85 44.47 8.01
C THR A 82 21.77 44.76 6.98
N GLU A 83 21.87 45.97 6.44
CA GLU A 83 20.99 46.52 5.42
C GLU A 83 21.18 45.79 4.08
N ARG A 84 20.06 45.71 3.35
CA ARG A 84 19.91 45.80 1.89
C ARG A 84 21.01 45.20 1.02
N GLN A 85 20.59 44.24 0.19
CA GLN A 85 20.73 44.43 -1.25
C GLN A 85 19.40 44.19 -1.95
N GLN A 86 18.87 45.28 -2.50
CA GLN A 86 17.83 45.31 -3.51
C GLN A 86 18.38 44.74 -4.82
N GLN A 87 17.60 43.90 -5.49
CA GLN A 87 17.48 43.91 -6.94
C GLN A 87 16.01 43.67 -7.32
N THR A 88 15.28 44.79 -7.32
CA THR A 88 14.27 45.24 -8.31
C THR A 88 14.59 44.75 -9.74
N ASN A 89 13.70 44.36 -10.65
CA ASN A 89 12.32 44.70 -11.03
C ASN A 89 11.78 43.53 -11.92
N HIS A 90 10.49 43.28 -12.16
CA HIS A 90 9.50 44.19 -12.74
C HIS A 90 8.05 43.68 -12.53
N GLU A 91 7.14 44.62 -12.33
CA GLU A 91 5.68 44.48 -12.28
C GLU A 91 5.05 44.19 -13.66
N GLY A 92 3.88 43.55 -13.63
CA GLY A 92 2.94 43.48 -14.74
C GLY A 92 1.66 42.75 -14.36
N HIS A 93 0.59 43.51 -14.11
CA HIS A 93 -0.77 43.05 -13.82
C HIS A 93 -1.33 42.06 -14.87
N THR A 94 -2.16 41.10 -14.43
CA THR A 94 -3.63 40.96 -14.64
C THR A 94 -4.05 39.49 -14.83
N ASP A 95 -5.10 39.14 -14.10
CA ASP A 95 -6.22 38.24 -14.45
C ASP A 95 -6.15 36.70 -14.41
N MET A 96 -7.32 36.21 -13.99
CA MET A 96 -7.82 34.84 -13.86
C MET A 96 -7.62 33.94 -15.08
N SER A 97 -7.28 32.66 -14.84
CA SER A 97 -8.05 31.45 -15.24
C SER A 97 -7.18 30.22 -15.50
N HIS A 98 -7.75 29.05 -15.14
CA HIS A 98 -7.45 27.66 -15.52
C HIS A 98 -6.49 27.42 -16.71
N SER A 99 -5.55 26.46 -16.56
CA SER A 99 -5.52 25.20 -17.34
C SER A 99 -4.24 24.35 -17.16
N TYR A 100 -4.48 23.07 -16.90
CA TYR A 100 -3.84 21.84 -17.41
C TYR A 100 -2.47 21.85 -18.13
N LEU A 101 -1.65 20.87 -17.70
CA LEU A 101 -0.83 19.91 -18.47
C LEU A 101 0.11 20.43 -19.58
N LYS A 102 1.42 20.18 -19.40
CA LYS A 102 2.28 19.37 -20.31
C LYS A 102 3.72 19.30 -19.76
N GLN A 103 4.22 18.09 -19.50
CA GLN A 103 5.03 17.25 -20.41
C GLN A 103 6.53 17.57 -20.37
N GLN A 104 7.31 16.67 -19.79
CA GLN A 104 8.66 16.39 -20.27
C GLN A 104 8.76 14.91 -20.59
N LYS A 105 9.11 14.65 -21.86
CA LYS A 105 9.40 13.34 -22.44
C LYS A 105 10.89 13.07 -22.29
N SER A 106 11.18 11.81 -21.92
CA SER A 106 12.27 10.93 -22.37
C SER A 106 13.71 11.42 -22.35
N ASN A 107 14.55 10.70 -21.60
CA ASN A 107 15.60 9.89 -22.22
C ASN A 107 15.90 8.67 -21.35
N GLU A 108 15.62 7.48 -21.91
CA GLU A 108 15.96 6.17 -21.37
C GLU A 108 17.38 5.78 -21.80
N THR A 109 18.13 5.18 -20.88
CA THR A 109 19.17 4.17 -21.17
C THR A 109 19.52 3.45 -19.86
N GLY A 110 19.45 2.12 -19.88
CA GLY A 110 20.17 1.24 -18.93
C GLY A 110 19.40 0.74 -17.72
N LEU A 111 18.87 -0.48 -17.83
CA LEU A 111 18.47 -1.34 -16.72
C LEU A 111 19.70 -1.81 -15.94
N GLU A 112 19.68 -1.68 -14.63
CA GLU A 112 20.26 -2.66 -13.70
C GLU A 112 19.55 -2.60 -12.35
N SER A 113 19.33 -3.78 -11.81
CA SER A 113 18.67 -4.13 -10.55
C SER A 113 19.41 -3.58 -9.33
N ASP A 114 18.67 -3.02 -8.38
CA ASP A 114 18.79 -3.23 -6.92
C ASP A 114 18.09 -2.09 -6.17
N ALA A 115 16.86 -2.34 -5.70
CA ALA A 115 16.17 -1.40 -4.81
C ALA A 115 16.65 -1.62 -3.37
N ALA A 116 17.90 -1.23 -3.11
CA ALA A 116 18.38 -0.97 -1.77
C ALA A 116 17.77 0.35 -1.27
N PHE A 117 16.96 0.27 -0.21
CA PHE A 117 16.54 1.44 0.56
C PHE A 117 17.78 2.17 1.09
N ILE A 118 18.05 3.37 0.57
CA ILE A 118 19.09 4.25 1.11
C ILE A 118 18.63 4.71 2.50
N SER A 119 19.29 4.15 3.50
CA SER A 119 19.31 4.64 4.87
C SER A 119 20.27 5.81 4.91
N GLN A 120 19.81 6.99 5.34
CA GLN A 120 20.69 8.12 5.57
C GLN A 120 21.33 7.96 6.95
N ASP A 121 22.56 7.44 6.93
CA ASP A 121 23.46 7.33 8.08
C ASP A 121 23.77 8.73 8.64
N VAL A 122 23.37 8.96 9.89
CA VAL A 122 24.05 9.90 10.79
C VAL A 122 24.48 9.08 11.99
N SER A 123 25.78 8.77 12.05
CA SER A 123 26.41 8.05 13.14
C SER A 123 26.56 8.95 14.37
N GLU A 124 26.09 8.50 15.54
CA GLU A 124 26.66 8.83 16.86
C GLU A 124 26.33 7.73 17.90
N PRO A 125 27.14 7.61 18.97
CA PRO A 125 27.58 6.32 19.50
C PRO A 125 26.62 5.69 20.52
N GLY A 126 26.72 4.36 20.60
CA GLY A 126 25.85 3.50 21.39
C GLY A 126 25.75 3.87 22.88
N THR A 127 24.54 3.79 23.39
CA THR A 127 24.27 3.40 24.77
C THR A 127 23.09 2.44 24.77
N THR A 128 23.39 1.18 25.07
CA THR A 128 22.43 0.13 25.37
C THR A 128 21.54 0.56 26.54
N ALA A 129 20.29 0.90 26.27
CA ALA A 129 19.25 1.02 27.27
C ALA A 129 18.02 0.23 26.81
N ASN A 130 17.94 -1.00 27.29
CA ASN A 130 16.83 -1.91 27.15
C ASN A 130 15.60 -1.31 27.88
N GLN A 131 14.77 -0.54 27.18
CA GLN A 131 13.51 -0.03 27.72
C GLN A 131 12.37 -0.97 27.31
N LYS A 132 11.85 -1.71 28.29
CA LYS A 132 10.57 -2.41 28.19
C LYS A 132 9.48 -1.37 27.91
N SER A 133 8.89 -1.41 26.72
CA SER A 133 7.69 -0.65 26.37
C SER A 133 6.59 -0.95 27.39
N GLY A 134 6.04 0.08 28.03
CA GLY A 134 4.92 -0.07 28.95
C GLY A 134 3.68 -0.58 28.20
N SER A 135 2.96 -1.53 28.80
CA SER A 135 1.71 -2.05 28.23
C SER A 135 0.70 -0.92 27.99
N ILE A 136 0.05 -0.92 26.83
CA ILE A 136 -0.97 0.09 26.46
C ILE A 136 -2.06 0.17 27.53
N THR A 137 -2.48 1.39 27.88
CA THR A 137 -3.59 1.61 28.82
C THR A 137 -4.95 1.59 28.11
N THR A 138 -6.04 1.35 28.85
CA THR A 138 -7.41 1.26 28.27
C THR A 138 -7.85 2.63 27.75
N GLU A 139 -7.46 3.68 28.46
CA GLU A 139 -7.71 5.07 28.09
C GLU A 139 -7.00 5.43 26.79
N GLN A 140 -5.71 5.06 26.64
CA GLN A 140 -4.97 5.26 25.39
C GLN A 140 -5.61 4.52 24.21
N LEU A 141 -6.04 3.28 24.40
CA LEU A 141 -6.73 2.53 23.35
C LEU A 141 -8.04 3.21 22.96
N GLN A 142 -8.86 3.61 23.94
CA GLN A 142 -10.12 4.29 23.67
C GLN A 142 -9.94 5.65 22.97
N GLU A 143 -8.91 6.41 23.36
CA GLU A 143 -8.56 7.67 22.71
C GLU A 143 -8.24 7.47 21.24
N VAL A 144 -7.35 6.52 20.91
CA VAL A 144 -6.95 6.26 19.51
C VAL A 144 -8.13 5.72 18.69
N LEU A 145 -8.99 4.89 19.28
CA LEU A 145 -10.21 4.42 18.61
C LEU A 145 -11.16 5.58 18.24
N LEU A 146 -11.25 6.62 19.09
CA LEU A 146 -12.03 7.83 18.77
C LEU A 146 -11.35 8.67 17.70
N SER A 147 -10.02 8.83 17.77
CA SER A 147 -9.24 9.56 16.77
C SER A 147 -9.31 8.93 15.37
N ALA A 148 -9.65 7.65 15.25
CA ALA A 148 -9.89 6.97 13.97
C ALA A 148 -11.13 7.49 13.20
N TYR A 149 -11.89 8.41 13.79
CA TYR A 149 -13.00 9.14 13.18
C TYR A 149 -12.80 10.67 13.23
N ASP A 150 -11.60 11.15 13.53
CA ASP A 150 -11.33 12.58 13.57
C ASP A 150 -11.61 13.21 12.18
N PRO A 151 -12.27 14.39 12.12
CA PRO A 151 -12.53 15.07 10.85
C PRO A 151 -11.26 15.48 10.12
N GLN A 152 -10.14 15.66 10.84
CA GLN A 152 -8.85 15.95 10.25
C GLN A 152 -8.21 14.67 9.72
N ILE A 153 -8.08 14.61 8.38
CA ILE A 153 -7.48 13.50 7.63
C ILE A 153 -6.15 13.02 8.24
N PRO A 154 -5.18 13.90 8.59
CA PRO A 154 -3.90 13.44 9.12
C PRO A 154 -4.03 12.79 10.50
N THR A 155 -4.88 13.34 11.37
CA THR A 155 -5.16 12.76 12.70
C THR A 155 -5.80 11.39 12.57
N ARG A 156 -6.79 11.28 11.69
CA ARG A 156 -7.48 10.03 11.39
C ARG A 156 -6.53 8.95 10.87
N ALA A 157 -5.72 9.28 9.86
CA ALA A 157 -4.73 8.36 9.31
C ALA A 157 -3.67 7.95 10.33
N ALA A 158 -3.19 8.88 11.17
CA ALA A 158 -2.24 8.57 12.23
C ALA A 158 -2.82 7.64 13.30
N ALA A 159 -4.10 7.80 13.63
CA ALA A 159 -4.80 6.92 14.55
C ALA A 159 -4.89 5.49 13.97
N LEU A 160 -5.33 5.34 12.72
CA LEU A 160 -5.37 4.04 12.03
C LEU A 160 -3.99 3.37 12.00
N ARG A 161 -2.93 4.11 11.69
CA ARG A 161 -1.55 3.59 11.70
C ARG A 161 -1.08 3.16 13.09
N THR A 162 -1.51 3.88 14.12
CA THR A 162 -1.18 3.52 15.52
C THR A 162 -1.89 2.22 15.92
N LEU A 163 -3.16 2.05 15.55
CA LEU A 163 -3.90 0.79 15.74
C LEU A 163 -3.21 -0.37 14.99
N SER A 164 -2.83 -0.15 13.72
CA SER A 164 -2.09 -1.13 12.92
C SER A 164 -0.78 -1.56 13.60
N ARG A 165 -0.01 -0.61 14.14
CA ARG A 165 1.24 -0.89 14.86
C ARG A 165 0.99 -1.76 16.10
N TRP A 166 -0.07 -1.50 16.85
CA TRP A 166 -0.41 -2.32 18.02
C TRP A 166 -0.84 -3.75 17.64
N ILE A 167 -1.52 -3.92 16.51
CA ILE A 167 -1.85 -5.26 15.96
C ILE A 167 -0.59 -6.01 15.54
N GLU A 168 0.34 -5.32 14.87
CA GLU A 168 1.63 -5.87 14.45
C GLU A 168 2.47 -6.31 15.67
N GLN A 169 2.49 -5.50 16.72
CA GLN A 169 3.17 -5.78 17.99
C GLN A 169 2.46 -6.84 18.85
N ARG A 170 1.32 -7.37 18.39
CA ARG A 170 0.50 -8.38 19.10
C ARG A 170 0.10 -7.93 20.51
N GLU A 171 -0.20 -6.65 20.66
CA GLU A 171 -0.64 -6.07 21.93
C GLU A 171 -1.98 -6.65 22.36
N ALA A 172 -2.00 -7.33 23.52
CA ALA A 172 -3.14 -8.12 23.98
C ALA A 172 -4.46 -7.34 23.98
N ARG A 173 -4.44 -6.09 24.47
CA ARG A 173 -5.64 -5.23 24.54
C ARG A 173 -6.18 -4.84 23.17
N ALA A 174 -5.31 -4.66 22.18
CA ALA A 174 -5.75 -4.39 20.82
C ALA A 174 -6.41 -5.64 20.21
N LEU A 175 -5.82 -6.82 20.45
CA LEU A 175 -6.34 -8.09 19.96
C LEU A 175 -7.67 -8.49 20.62
N GLU A 176 -7.92 -8.09 21.87
CA GLU A 176 -9.21 -8.30 22.56
C GLU A 176 -10.39 -7.60 21.86
N VAL A 177 -10.14 -6.46 21.20
CA VAL A 177 -11.17 -5.67 20.50
C VAL A 177 -11.12 -5.84 18.97
N GLN A 178 -10.59 -6.97 18.50
CA GLN A 178 -10.38 -7.28 17.08
C GLN A 178 -11.61 -7.03 16.18
N GLU A 179 -12.81 -7.42 16.58
CA GLU A 179 -14.03 -7.24 15.77
C GLU A 179 -14.35 -5.75 15.59
N LYS A 180 -14.12 -4.97 16.64
CA LYS A 180 -14.31 -3.52 16.62
C LYS A 180 -13.26 -2.84 15.74
N LEU A 181 -12.01 -3.30 15.80
CA LEU A 181 -10.93 -2.83 14.93
C LEU A 181 -11.23 -3.14 13.45
N LEU A 182 -11.65 -4.36 13.15
CA LEU A 182 -12.05 -4.75 11.80
C LEU A 182 -13.16 -3.83 11.28
N LYS A 183 -14.20 -3.59 12.08
CA LYS A 183 -15.29 -2.68 11.72
C LYS A 183 -14.78 -1.26 11.44
N ILE A 184 -13.92 -0.71 12.30
CA ILE A 184 -13.32 0.62 12.11
C ILE A 184 -12.55 0.68 10.80
N PHE A 185 -11.70 -0.30 10.52
CA PHE A 185 -10.93 -0.29 9.28
C PHE A 185 -11.82 -0.45 8.04
N LEU A 186 -12.85 -1.30 8.08
CA LEU A 186 -13.80 -1.46 6.98
C LEU A 186 -14.56 -0.16 6.70
N GLU A 187 -15.03 0.55 7.73
CA GLU A 187 -15.67 1.86 7.56
C GLU A 187 -14.70 2.92 7.00
N ASN A 188 -13.43 2.85 7.38
CA ASN A 188 -12.38 3.75 6.86
C ASN A 188 -11.92 3.37 5.44
N LEU A 189 -12.22 2.16 4.96
CA LEU A 189 -11.92 1.72 3.61
C LEU A 189 -12.78 2.46 2.58
N GLU A 190 -14.01 2.81 2.95
CA GLU A 190 -14.94 3.58 2.11
C GLU A 190 -14.55 5.06 1.97
N HIS A 191 -13.57 5.53 2.74
CA HIS A 191 -13.15 6.92 2.72
C HIS A 191 -12.47 7.31 1.38
N GLU A 192 -12.70 8.53 0.90
CA GLU A 192 -12.14 9.04 -0.36
C GLU A 192 -10.64 9.35 -0.26
N ASP A 193 -10.19 9.86 0.89
CA ASP A 193 -8.78 10.22 1.09
C ASP A 193 -7.85 9.00 1.11
N THR A 194 -6.77 9.10 0.33
CA THR A 194 -5.79 8.04 0.12
C THR A 194 -4.99 7.68 1.35
N PHE A 195 -4.65 8.64 2.21
CA PHE A 195 -3.94 8.33 3.45
C PHE A 195 -4.81 7.55 4.42
N VAL A 196 -6.12 7.83 4.45
CA VAL A 196 -7.09 7.11 5.31
C VAL A 196 -7.29 5.69 4.80
N TYR A 197 -7.73 5.51 3.54
CA TYR A 197 -8.07 4.16 3.07
C TYR A 197 -6.83 3.25 2.92
N LEU A 198 -5.65 3.77 2.58
CA LEU A 198 -4.42 2.96 2.57
C LEU A 198 -4.01 2.53 3.98
N SER A 199 -4.20 3.40 4.98
CA SER A 199 -3.96 3.03 6.39
C SER A 199 -4.95 1.96 6.86
N ALA A 200 -6.19 2.02 6.39
CA ALA A 200 -7.19 0.99 6.64
C ALA A 200 -6.84 -0.34 5.97
N ILE A 201 -6.43 -0.32 4.69
CA ILE A 201 -5.97 -1.52 3.96
C ILE A 201 -4.85 -2.22 4.74
N GLN A 202 -3.86 -1.46 5.20
CA GLN A 202 -2.75 -2.00 5.98
C GLN A 202 -3.22 -2.60 7.31
N GLY A 203 -4.13 -1.92 8.01
CA GLY A 203 -4.70 -2.41 9.27
C GLY A 203 -5.46 -3.72 9.13
N ILE A 204 -6.27 -3.86 8.08
CA ILE A 204 -7.01 -5.11 7.81
C ILE A 204 -6.04 -6.24 7.45
N ALA A 205 -5.01 -5.97 6.63
CA ALA A 205 -4.01 -6.97 6.29
C ALA A 205 -3.30 -7.50 7.55
N LEU A 206 -2.82 -6.61 8.44
CA LEU A 206 -2.18 -7.01 9.69
C LEU A 206 -3.12 -7.76 10.65
N LEU A 207 -4.40 -7.39 10.68
CA LEU A 207 -5.39 -8.08 11.49
C LEU A 207 -5.70 -9.47 10.95
N SER A 208 -5.68 -9.63 9.62
CA SER A 208 -5.88 -10.92 8.95
C SER A 208 -4.77 -11.93 9.26
N ASP A 209 -3.56 -11.47 9.56
CA ASP A 209 -2.47 -12.35 10.00
C ASP A 209 -2.73 -12.99 11.36
N ALA A 210 -3.50 -12.31 12.22
CA ALA A 210 -3.90 -12.84 13.53
C ALA A 210 -5.16 -13.71 13.43
N TYR A 211 -6.12 -13.35 12.57
CA TYR A 211 -7.45 -13.99 12.51
C TYR A 211 -7.97 -14.16 11.06
N PRO A 212 -7.30 -14.98 10.23
CA PRO A 212 -7.59 -15.05 8.80
C PRO A 212 -8.97 -15.64 8.48
N GLU A 213 -9.46 -16.59 9.29
CA GLU A 213 -10.68 -17.36 9.00
C GLU A 213 -11.92 -16.48 8.84
N ASN A 214 -12.16 -15.58 9.79
CA ASN A 214 -13.34 -14.72 9.78
C ASN A 214 -13.17 -13.53 8.84
N ILE A 215 -11.96 -12.94 8.81
CA ILE A 215 -11.68 -11.73 8.05
C ILE A 215 -11.69 -12.02 6.55
N LEU A 216 -11.04 -13.11 6.13
CA LEU A 216 -10.96 -13.44 4.71
C LEU A 216 -12.34 -13.73 4.12
N LEU A 217 -13.17 -14.54 4.80
CA LEU A 217 -14.52 -14.85 4.34
C LEU A 217 -15.41 -13.60 4.28
N CYS A 218 -15.28 -12.70 5.26
CA CYS A 218 -15.99 -11.42 5.26
C CYS A 218 -15.59 -10.55 4.06
N LEU A 219 -14.29 -10.44 3.76
CA LEU A 219 -13.78 -9.66 2.64
C LEU A 219 -14.16 -10.27 1.29
N LEU A 220 -14.12 -11.61 1.16
CA LEU A 220 -14.57 -12.28 -0.07
C LEU A 220 -16.05 -12.04 -0.35
N ALA A 221 -16.88 -12.03 0.69
CA ALA A 221 -18.30 -11.69 0.55
C ALA A 221 -18.51 -10.23 0.14
N GLN A 222 -17.71 -9.28 0.66
CA GLN A 222 -17.77 -7.87 0.25
C GLN A 222 -17.26 -7.65 -1.18
N TYR A 223 -16.24 -8.40 -1.59
CA TYR A 223 -15.70 -8.34 -2.94
C TYR A 223 -16.69 -8.89 -3.97
N ASP A 224 -17.35 -10.01 -3.66
CA ASP A 224 -18.32 -10.69 -4.53
C ASP A 224 -19.73 -10.08 -4.48
N SER A 225 -20.05 -9.28 -3.45
CA SER A 225 -21.31 -8.54 -3.43
C SER A 225 -21.31 -7.55 -4.59
N GLY A 226 -21.97 -7.95 -5.68
CA GLY A 226 -22.09 -7.14 -6.90
C GLY A 226 -22.65 -5.74 -6.65
N ASN A 227 -22.82 -4.95 -7.70
CA ASN A 227 -23.07 -3.49 -7.71
C ASN A 227 -24.13 -2.89 -6.75
N ASN A 228 -24.86 -3.68 -5.98
CA ASN A 228 -25.96 -3.25 -5.13
C ASN A 228 -25.57 -2.89 -3.69
N LYS A 229 -24.35 -3.21 -3.20
CA LYS A 229 -23.96 -2.97 -1.79
C LYS A 229 -22.79 -2.01 -1.59
N HIS A 230 -21.76 -2.08 -2.43
CA HIS A 230 -20.57 -1.24 -2.31
C HIS A 230 -20.22 -0.63 -3.67
N THR A 231 -19.59 0.54 -3.65
CA THR A 231 -19.13 1.20 -4.88
C THR A 231 -18.02 0.38 -5.55
N PRO A 232 -17.84 0.48 -6.89
CA PRO A 232 -16.73 -0.17 -7.60
C PRO A 232 -15.37 0.14 -6.95
N GLU A 233 -15.14 1.38 -6.53
CA GLU A 233 -13.91 1.83 -5.88
C GLU A 233 -13.68 1.10 -4.56
N THR A 234 -14.72 0.96 -3.74
CA THR A 234 -14.63 0.21 -2.47
C THR A 234 -14.32 -1.25 -2.73
N ARG A 235 -14.96 -1.87 -3.72
CA ARG A 235 -14.66 -3.27 -4.10
C ARG A 235 -13.22 -3.43 -4.56
N MET A 236 -12.66 -2.46 -5.30
CA MET A 236 -11.24 -2.46 -5.66
C MET A 236 -10.33 -2.35 -4.43
N LYS A 237 -10.64 -1.48 -3.47
CA LYS A 237 -9.89 -1.36 -2.21
C LYS A 237 -9.94 -2.67 -1.41
N VAL A 238 -11.09 -3.35 -1.37
CA VAL A 238 -11.20 -4.71 -0.78
C VAL A 238 -10.34 -5.71 -1.54
N GLY A 239 -10.31 -5.65 -2.88
CA GLY A 239 -9.44 -6.49 -3.69
C GLY A 239 -7.96 -6.33 -3.35
N GLU A 240 -7.53 -5.09 -3.09
CA GLU A 240 -6.17 -4.75 -2.70
C GLU A 240 -5.82 -5.22 -1.27
N VAL A 241 -6.82 -5.29 -0.37
CA VAL A 241 -6.67 -6.00 0.90
C VAL A 241 -6.49 -7.49 0.65
N LEU A 242 -7.37 -8.13 -0.10
CA LEU A 242 -7.31 -9.57 -0.40
C LEU A 242 -5.96 -9.97 -1.00
N MET A 243 -5.40 -9.15 -1.90
CA MET A 243 -4.05 -9.36 -2.44
C MET A 243 -2.99 -9.44 -1.32
N ARG A 244 -3.00 -8.49 -0.38
CA ARG A 244 -2.05 -8.47 0.75
C ARG A 244 -2.24 -9.67 1.66
N ILE A 245 -3.47 -10.10 1.91
CA ILE A 245 -3.75 -11.28 2.72
C ILE A 245 -3.19 -12.53 2.05
N VAL A 246 -3.48 -12.72 0.75
CA VAL A 246 -2.91 -13.84 -0.03
C VAL A 246 -1.38 -13.81 0.01
N ARG A 247 -0.78 -12.60 -0.02
CA ARG A 247 0.66 -12.42 0.13
C ARG A 247 1.20 -12.85 1.48
N ALA A 248 0.52 -12.47 2.56
CA ALA A 248 0.96 -12.74 3.91
C ALA A 248 0.72 -14.20 4.32
N LEU A 249 -0.34 -14.84 3.83
CA LEU A 249 -0.67 -16.23 4.17
C LEU A 249 0.39 -17.25 3.73
N GLY A 250 1.14 -16.98 2.65
CA GLY A 250 2.13 -17.94 2.14
C GLY A 250 1.50 -19.31 1.87
N ASP A 251 2.11 -20.38 2.39
CA ASP A 251 1.66 -21.77 2.24
C ASP A 251 0.28 -22.04 2.87
N MET A 252 -0.16 -21.20 3.83
CA MET A 252 -1.47 -21.33 4.48
C MET A 252 -2.63 -20.96 3.55
N VAL A 253 -2.36 -20.36 2.38
CA VAL A 253 -3.38 -20.03 1.37
C VAL A 253 -4.12 -21.27 0.87
N SER A 254 -3.48 -22.44 0.97
CA SER A 254 -4.05 -23.74 0.60
C SER A 254 -5.43 -24.02 1.25
N LYS A 255 -5.62 -23.59 2.50
CA LYS A 255 -6.90 -23.74 3.24
C LYS A 255 -8.06 -22.93 2.62
N TYR A 256 -7.75 -21.83 1.95
CA TYR A 256 -8.73 -20.88 1.42
C TYR A 256 -8.77 -20.86 -0.11
N ARG A 257 -8.07 -21.80 -0.75
CA ARG A 257 -7.89 -21.89 -2.19
C ARG A 257 -9.22 -21.80 -2.95
N GLU A 258 -10.19 -22.65 -2.61
CA GLU A 258 -11.46 -22.74 -3.34
C GLU A 258 -12.26 -21.43 -3.28
N PRO A 259 -12.56 -20.86 -2.09
CA PRO A 259 -13.20 -19.55 -2.00
C PRO A 259 -12.50 -18.46 -2.79
N LEU A 260 -11.16 -18.37 -2.69
CA LEU A 260 -10.37 -17.35 -3.37
C LEU A 260 -10.47 -17.48 -4.90
N ILE A 261 -10.26 -18.68 -5.44
CA ILE A 261 -10.35 -18.93 -6.88
C ILE A 261 -11.74 -18.62 -7.40
N HIS A 262 -12.78 -19.09 -6.71
CA HIS A 262 -14.16 -18.86 -7.15
C HIS A 262 -14.50 -17.37 -7.17
N THR A 263 -14.13 -16.62 -6.14
CA THR A 263 -14.38 -15.18 -6.06
C THR A 263 -13.62 -14.42 -7.16
N PHE A 264 -12.33 -14.71 -7.39
CA PHE A 264 -11.55 -14.02 -8.43
C PHE A 264 -11.98 -14.38 -9.86
N LEU A 265 -12.29 -15.65 -10.14
CA LEU A 265 -12.81 -16.05 -11.46
C LEU A 265 -14.19 -15.44 -11.75
N ARG A 266 -15.02 -15.26 -10.72
CA ARG A 266 -16.31 -14.57 -10.85
C ARG A 266 -16.12 -13.07 -11.09
N GLY A 267 -15.23 -12.43 -10.34
CA GLY A 267 -14.91 -11.01 -10.50
C GLY A 267 -14.29 -10.67 -11.86
N ALA A 268 -13.60 -11.62 -12.51
CA ALA A 268 -13.13 -11.49 -13.91
C ALA A 268 -14.27 -11.36 -14.94
N ARG A 269 -15.54 -11.50 -14.53
CA ARG A 269 -16.74 -11.30 -15.36
C ARG A 269 -17.59 -10.11 -14.93
N ASP A 270 -17.07 -9.25 -14.05
CA ASP A 270 -17.81 -8.09 -13.55
C ASP A 270 -18.06 -7.06 -14.68
N PRO A 271 -19.22 -6.35 -14.66
CA PRO A 271 -19.45 -5.26 -15.61
C PRO A 271 -18.39 -4.16 -15.53
N ASP A 272 -17.84 -3.89 -14.34
CA ASP A 272 -16.80 -2.89 -14.13
C ASP A 272 -15.41 -3.42 -14.54
N SER A 273 -14.73 -2.70 -15.43
CA SER A 273 -13.44 -3.12 -15.96
C SER A 273 -12.31 -3.06 -14.95
N ALA A 274 -12.35 -2.10 -14.03
CA ALA A 274 -11.34 -1.97 -12.99
C ALA A 274 -11.45 -3.13 -11.98
N HIS A 275 -12.67 -3.57 -11.68
CA HIS A 275 -12.93 -4.77 -10.88
C HIS A 275 -12.48 -6.06 -11.58
N ARG A 276 -12.74 -6.21 -12.89
CA ARG A 276 -12.20 -7.34 -13.67
C ARG A 276 -10.67 -7.40 -13.64
N ALA A 277 -10.01 -6.27 -13.88
CA ALA A 277 -8.56 -6.18 -13.83
C ALA A 277 -8.02 -6.51 -12.43
N SER A 278 -8.61 -5.93 -11.38
CA SER A 278 -8.28 -6.24 -9.98
C SER A 278 -8.42 -7.73 -9.67
N SER A 279 -9.50 -8.36 -10.14
CA SER A 279 -9.76 -9.80 -9.94
C SER A 279 -8.70 -10.67 -10.59
N LEU A 280 -8.25 -10.31 -11.80
CA LEU A 280 -7.19 -11.01 -12.51
C LEU A 280 -5.83 -10.81 -11.82
N SER A 281 -5.52 -9.61 -11.35
CA SER A 281 -4.30 -9.36 -10.57
C SER A 281 -4.26 -10.19 -9.28
N ASN A 282 -5.40 -10.28 -8.58
CA ASN A 282 -5.56 -11.13 -7.41
C ASN A 282 -5.45 -12.62 -7.73
N LEU A 283 -6.03 -13.05 -8.86
CA LEU A 283 -5.89 -14.41 -9.35
C LEU A 283 -4.43 -14.75 -9.66
N GLY A 284 -3.68 -13.83 -10.27
CA GLY A 284 -2.25 -14.00 -10.56
C GLY A 284 -1.41 -14.18 -9.30
N GLU A 285 -1.61 -13.32 -8.29
CA GLU A 285 -0.94 -13.44 -7.00
C GLU A 285 -1.26 -14.78 -6.31
N LEU A 286 -2.52 -15.22 -6.37
CA LEU A 286 -2.94 -16.51 -5.83
C LEU A 286 -2.29 -17.68 -6.59
N CYS A 287 -2.36 -17.68 -7.92
CA CYS A 287 -1.83 -18.74 -8.77
C CYS A 287 -0.32 -18.92 -8.58
N GLN A 288 0.42 -17.83 -8.37
CA GLN A 288 1.85 -17.88 -8.09
C GLN A 288 2.20 -18.68 -6.82
N ARG A 289 1.26 -18.80 -5.87
CA ARG A 289 1.46 -19.44 -4.56
C ARG A 289 0.88 -20.84 -4.43
N LEU A 290 -0.01 -21.23 -5.34
CA LEU A 290 -0.70 -22.51 -5.24
C LEU A 290 0.18 -23.72 -5.62
N ASP A 291 1.28 -23.51 -6.35
CA ASP A 291 2.17 -24.61 -6.78
C ASP A 291 1.36 -25.78 -7.40
N PHE A 292 1.57 -27.01 -6.95
CA PHE A 292 0.86 -28.21 -7.38
C PHE A 292 -0.64 -28.19 -7.05
N LEU A 293 -1.07 -27.39 -6.07
CA LEU A 293 -2.49 -27.28 -5.77
C LEU A 293 -3.24 -26.77 -6.98
N LEU A 294 -2.65 -25.90 -7.80
CA LEU A 294 -3.28 -25.35 -8.99
C LEU A 294 -3.86 -26.41 -9.94
N GLY A 295 -3.29 -27.61 -10.00
CA GLY A 295 -3.63 -28.65 -10.99
C GLY A 295 -5.13 -28.93 -11.14
N SER A 296 -5.90 -28.95 -10.04
CA SER A 296 -7.34 -29.26 -10.12
C SER A 296 -8.23 -28.14 -10.67
N VAL A 297 -7.70 -26.93 -10.90
CA VAL A 297 -8.44 -25.80 -11.49
C VAL A 297 -7.72 -25.19 -12.72
N VAL A 298 -6.68 -25.88 -13.21
CA VAL A 298 -5.77 -25.32 -14.21
C VAL A 298 -6.50 -25.04 -15.53
N HIS A 299 -7.49 -25.87 -15.87
CA HIS A 299 -8.30 -25.72 -17.06
C HIS A 299 -9.24 -24.52 -16.95
N GLU A 300 -9.89 -24.33 -15.81
CA GLU A 300 -10.79 -23.21 -15.54
C GLU A 300 -10.05 -21.87 -15.58
N VAL A 301 -8.90 -21.81 -14.91
CA VAL A 301 -8.02 -20.63 -14.93
C VAL A 301 -7.56 -20.35 -16.35
N THR A 302 -7.02 -21.34 -17.05
CA THR A 302 -6.51 -21.15 -18.42
C THR A 302 -7.61 -20.73 -19.39
N ALA A 303 -8.79 -21.35 -19.33
CA ALA A 303 -9.93 -20.99 -20.16
C ALA A 303 -10.38 -19.54 -19.89
N CYS A 304 -10.39 -19.13 -18.62
CA CYS A 304 -10.67 -17.73 -18.25
C CYS A 304 -9.64 -16.77 -18.85
N LEU A 305 -8.34 -17.04 -18.71
CA LEU A 305 -7.28 -16.20 -19.25
C LEU A 305 -7.33 -16.09 -20.78
N ILE A 306 -7.56 -17.21 -21.47
CA ILE A 306 -7.70 -17.22 -22.94
C ILE A 306 -8.90 -16.38 -23.38
N ALA A 307 -10.06 -16.55 -22.72
CA ALA A 307 -11.26 -15.78 -23.05
C ALA A 307 -11.00 -14.29 -22.86
N VAL A 308 -10.55 -13.88 -21.66
CA VAL A 308 -10.32 -12.46 -21.35
C VAL A 308 -9.28 -11.85 -22.28
N ALA A 309 -8.13 -12.49 -22.47
CA ALA A 309 -7.05 -11.97 -23.31
C ALA A 309 -7.46 -11.81 -24.79
N LYS A 310 -8.42 -12.60 -25.28
CA LYS A 310 -8.89 -12.52 -26.68
C LYS A 310 -10.10 -11.61 -26.87
N THR A 311 -10.99 -11.52 -25.88
CA THR A 311 -12.32 -10.93 -26.11
C THR A 311 -12.63 -9.71 -25.25
N ASP A 312 -11.89 -9.44 -24.16
CA ASP A 312 -12.20 -8.27 -23.33
C ASP A 312 -11.96 -6.97 -24.10
N HIS A 313 -12.92 -6.06 -24.02
CA HIS A 313 -12.87 -4.78 -24.71
C HIS A 313 -11.79 -3.87 -24.13
N GLU A 314 -11.51 -4.01 -22.84
CA GLU A 314 -10.65 -3.09 -22.10
C GLU A 314 -9.19 -3.58 -22.08
N VAL A 315 -8.30 -2.69 -22.55
CA VAL A 315 -6.87 -2.99 -22.68
C VAL A 315 -6.26 -3.39 -21.33
N GLN A 316 -6.63 -2.70 -20.24
CA GLN A 316 -6.09 -2.99 -18.91
C GLN A 316 -6.47 -4.39 -18.41
N VAL A 317 -7.65 -4.88 -18.78
CA VAL A 317 -8.12 -6.21 -18.40
C VAL A 317 -7.37 -7.29 -19.20
N ARG A 318 -7.17 -7.06 -20.51
CA ARG A 318 -6.33 -7.95 -21.33
C ARG A 318 -4.89 -8.00 -20.84
N ARG A 319 -4.28 -6.85 -20.51
CA ARG A 319 -2.94 -6.77 -19.87
C ARG A 319 -2.89 -7.59 -18.59
N ALA A 320 -3.87 -7.45 -17.70
CA ALA A 320 -3.93 -8.19 -16.45
C ALA A 320 -4.00 -9.71 -16.69
N ALA A 321 -4.84 -10.17 -17.62
CA ALA A 321 -4.94 -11.59 -17.96
C ALA A 321 -3.61 -12.17 -18.49
N ILE A 322 -2.92 -11.44 -19.36
CA ILE A 322 -1.61 -11.88 -19.87
C ILE A 322 -0.57 -11.89 -18.74
N HIS A 323 -0.61 -10.89 -17.86
CA HIS A 323 0.29 -10.82 -16.71
C HIS A 323 0.08 -11.98 -15.72
N VAL A 324 -1.16 -12.48 -15.56
CA VAL A 324 -1.39 -13.72 -14.79
C VAL A 324 -0.56 -14.88 -15.32
N ILE A 325 -0.43 -15.02 -16.64
CA ILE A 325 0.37 -16.10 -17.25
C ILE A 325 1.85 -15.94 -16.90
N VAL A 326 2.37 -14.70 -16.88
CA VAL A 326 3.74 -14.43 -16.41
C VAL A 326 3.92 -14.88 -14.97
N LEU A 327 3.02 -14.49 -14.07
CA LEU A 327 3.09 -14.85 -12.64
C LEU A 327 2.93 -16.36 -12.41
N LEU A 328 2.09 -17.01 -13.20
CA LEU A 328 1.87 -18.46 -13.19
C LEU A 328 3.16 -19.22 -13.51
N LEU A 329 3.82 -18.85 -14.62
CA LEU A 329 5.06 -19.50 -15.06
C LEU A 329 6.19 -19.26 -14.05
N ARG A 330 6.32 -18.04 -13.54
CA ARG A 330 7.32 -17.70 -12.50
C ARG A 330 7.08 -18.45 -11.19
N GLY A 331 5.84 -18.51 -10.73
CA GLY A 331 5.48 -19.21 -9.50
C GLY A 331 5.76 -20.70 -9.56
N LEU A 332 5.38 -21.35 -10.68
CA LEU A 332 5.59 -22.78 -10.86
C LEU A 332 7.05 -23.12 -11.18
N SER A 333 7.77 -22.23 -11.87
CA SER A 333 9.15 -22.45 -12.31
C SER A 333 9.30 -23.82 -12.99
N GLN A 334 10.23 -24.66 -12.54
CA GLN A 334 10.48 -26.00 -13.09
C GLN A 334 9.25 -26.94 -13.01
N LYS A 335 8.36 -26.72 -12.03
CA LYS A 335 7.12 -27.52 -11.85
C LYS A 335 6.08 -27.23 -12.93
N ALA A 336 6.23 -26.16 -13.72
CA ALA A 336 5.25 -25.76 -14.73
C ALA A 336 5.01 -26.86 -15.77
N THR A 337 6.03 -27.63 -16.14
CA THR A 337 5.91 -28.74 -17.10
C THR A 337 5.06 -29.91 -16.58
N GLU A 338 4.97 -30.06 -15.26
CA GLU A 338 4.14 -31.08 -14.61
C GLU A 338 2.72 -30.55 -14.38
N VAL A 339 2.61 -29.36 -13.78
CA VAL A 339 1.32 -28.78 -13.36
C VAL A 339 0.50 -28.27 -14.54
N LEU A 340 1.15 -27.66 -15.54
CA LEU A 340 0.48 -27.09 -16.71
C LEU A 340 0.47 -28.04 -17.91
N ARG A 341 0.86 -29.32 -17.74
CA ARG A 341 1.05 -30.28 -18.83
C ARG A 341 -0.06 -30.24 -19.88
N ASP A 342 -1.30 -30.24 -19.43
CA ASP A 342 -2.48 -30.36 -20.30
C ASP A 342 -2.90 -29.03 -20.95
N VAL A 343 -2.38 -27.90 -20.47
CA VAL A 343 -2.74 -26.54 -20.95
C VAL A 343 -1.57 -25.75 -21.52
N LEU A 344 -0.34 -26.23 -21.38
CA LEU A 344 0.88 -25.49 -21.73
C LEU A 344 0.90 -25.09 -23.21
N LYS A 345 0.42 -25.98 -24.07
CA LYS A 345 0.30 -25.73 -25.52
C LYS A 345 -0.70 -24.61 -25.81
N ASP A 346 -1.81 -24.56 -25.09
CA ASP A 346 -2.83 -23.52 -25.28
C ASP A 346 -2.34 -22.16 -24.81
N LEU A 347 -1.63 -22.13 -23.68
CA LEU A 347 -0.96 -20.93 -23.17
C LEU A 347 0.09 -20.43 -24.17
N TYR A 348 0.95 -21.31 -24.70
CA TYR A 348 1.95 -20.94 -25.71
C TYR A 348 1.30 -20.33 -26.97
N HIS A 349 0.25 -20.96 -27.50
CA HIS A 349 -0.46 -20.44 -28.66
C HIS A 349 -1.15 -19.09 -28.37
N LEU A 350 -1.73 -18.92 -27.18
CA LEU A 350 -2.29 -17.65 -26.75
C LEU A 350 -1.21 -16.56 -26.72
N LEU A 351 -0.07 -16.83 -26.10
CA LEU A 351 1.02 -15.85 -25.99
C LEU A 351 1.56 -15.46 -27.37
N LYS A 352 1.80 -16.43 -28.26
CA LYS A 352 2.17 -16.15 -29.66
C LYS A 352 1.09 -15.32 -30.36
N HIS A 353 -0.19 -15.65 -30.18
CA HIS A 353 -1.29 -14.87 -30.75
C HIS A 353 -1.26 -13.40 -30.28
N VAL A 354 -1.13 -13.17 -28.97
CA VAL A 354 -1.04 -11.83 -28.38
C VAL A 354 0.15 -11.04 -28.93
N VAL A 355 1.34 -11.64 -29.01
CA VAL A 355 2.53 -10.94 -29.56
C VAL A 355 2.31 -10.44 -31.00
N HIS A 356 1.55 -11.17 -31.82
CA HIS A 356 1.34 -10.81 -33.23
C HIS A 356 0.15 -9.88 -33.47
N LEU A 357 -0.91 -10.00 -32.67
CA LEU A 357 -2.22 -9.40 -32.98
C LEU A 357 -2.68 -8.35 -31.96
N GLU A 358 -2.16 -8.38 -30.74
CA GLU A 358 -2.57 -7.41 -29.73
C GLU A 358 -2.12 -6.00 -30.15
N PRO A 359 -2.99 -4.98 -30.14
CA PRO A 359 -2.58 -3.63 -30.53
C PRO A 359 -1.72 -2.96 -29.45
N ASP A 360 -1.91 -3.34 -28.19
CA ASP A 360 -1.28 -2.70 -27.04
C ASP A 360 0.15 -3.21 -26.79
N ASP A 361 1.11 -2.30 -26.75
CA ASP A 361 2.53 -2.67 -26.62
C ASP A 361 2.87 -3.22 -25.25
N VAL A 362 2.21 -2.78 -24.18
CA VAL A 362 2.45 -3.32 -22.82
C VAL A 362 1.99 -4.76 -22.73
N ALA A 363 0.81 -5.08 -23.30
CA ALA A 363 0.32 -6.44 -23.40
C ALA A 363 1.23 -7.34 -24.25
N LYS A 364 1.79 -6.83 -25.36
CA LYS A 364 2.82 -7.55 -26.13
C LYS A 364 4.07 -7.82 -25.30
N VAL A 365 4.57 -6.85 -24.55
CA VAL A 365 5.74 -7.01 -23.68
C VAL A 365 5.48 -8.07 -22.61
N HIS A 366 4.31 -8.04 -21.96
CA HIS A 366 3.96 -9.10 -21.00
C HIS A 366 3.89 -10.48 -21.66
N ALA A 367 3.38 -10.58 -22.89
CA ALA A 367 3.35 -11.85 -23.62
C ALA A 367 4.75 -12.33 -24.04
N GLN A 368 5.64 -11.42 -24.42
CA GLN A 368 7.04 -11.73 -24.70
C GLN A 368 7.77 -12.24 -23.45
N LEU A 369 7.62 -11.54 -22.32
CA LEU A 369 8.16 -11.99 -21.04
C LEU A 369 7.65 -13.39 -20.69
N ALA A 370 6.35 -13.66 -20.83
CA ALA A 370 5.80 -15.00 -20.58
C ALA A 370 6.39 -16.07 -21.52
N LEU A 371 6.67 -15.74 -22.79
CA LEU A 371 7.32 -16.66 -23.72
C LEU A 371 8.78 -16.92 -23.33
N GLU A 372 9.52 -15.90 -22.88
CA GLU A 372 10.89 -16.05 -22.41
C GLU A 372 10.97 -16.95 -21.17
N GLU A 373 10.08 -16.73 -20.19
CA GLU A 373 9.97 -17.58 -19.00
C GLU A 373 9.65 -19.04 -19.39
N LEU A 374 8.73 -19.24 -20.33
CA LEU A 374 8.38 -20.57 -20.84
C LEU A 374 9.56 -21.22 -21.58
N ASP A 375 10.28 -20.48 -22.41
CA ASP A 375 11.44 -20.97 -23.14
C ASP A 375 12.55 -21.41 -22.18
N GLU A 376 12.80 -20.66 -21.09
CA GLU A 376 13.75 -21.04 -20.04
C GLU A 376 13.32 -22.32 -19.33
N ILE A 377 12.06 -22.43 -18.92
CA ILE A 377 11.49 -23.62 -18.29
C ILE A 377 11.65 -24.84 -19.21
N MET A 378 11.28 -24.71 -20.49
CA MET A 378 11.36 -25.79 -21.46
C MET A 378 12.81 -26.20 -21.76
N ARG A 379 13.74 -25.24 -21.82
CA ARG A 379 15.16 -25.52 -22.01
C ARG A 379 15.74 -26.33 -20.85
N ASN A 380 15.41 -25.95 -19.62
CA ASN A 380 15.83 -26.68 -18.42
C ASN A 380 15.24 -28.09 -18.36
N PHE A 381 14.00 -28.26 -18.79
CA PHE A 381 13.33 -29.56 -18.87
C PHE A 381 13.94 -30.48 -19.95
N LEU A 382 14.19 -29.95 -21.16
CA LEU A 382 14.71 -30.72 -22.29
C LEU A 382 16.22 -30.97 -22.19
N PHE A 383 16.96 -30.05 -21.59
CA PHE A 383 18.42 -30.08 -21.47
C PHE A 383 18.86 -29.82 -20.02
N PRO A 384 18.59 -30.75 -19.08
CA PRO A 384 18.94 -30.56 -17.68
C PRO A 384 20.47 -30.43 -17.50
N PRO A 385 20.94 -29.55 -16.59
CA PRO A 385 22.36 -29.36 -16.36
C PRO A 385 22.99 -30.67 -15.86
N GLN A 386 24.00 -31.14 -16.58
CA GLN A 386 24.73 -32.36 -16.21
C GLN A 386 25.55 -32.10 -14.95
N LYS A 387 25.19 -32.71 -13.82
CA LYS A 387 26.02 -32.73 -12.62
C LYS A 387 27.05 -33.86 -12.73
N LEU A 388 28.33 -33.52 -12.82
CA LEU A 388 29.44 -34.48 -12.75
C LEU A 388 29.56 -35.01 -11.32
N GLU A 389 28.75 -36.00 -10.96
CA GLU A 389 28.86 -36.68 -9.67
C GLU A 389 29.89 -37.81 -9.76
N LYS A 390 30.95 -37.75 -8.96
CA LYS A 390 31.92 -38.85 -8.85
C LYS A 390 31.26 -40.03 -8.17
N LYS A 391 30.83 -41.01 -8.96
CA LYS A 391 30.35 -42.30 -8.45
C LYS A 391 31.54 -43.12 -7.96
N ILE A 392 31.85 -43.05 -6.67
CA ILE A 392 32.82 -43.94 -6.02
C ILE A 392 32.13 -45.28 -5.82
N VAL A 393 32.52 -46.28 -6.61
CA VAL A 393 32.10 -47.67 -6.43
C VAL A 393 33.21 -48.38 -5.67
N VAL A 394 32.93 -48.81 -4.43
CA VAL A 394 33.80 -49.74 -3.71
C VAL A 394 33.47 -51.13 -4.22
N LEU A 395 34.40 -51.74 -4.96
CA LEU A 395 34.25 -53.12 -5.43
C LEU A 395 34.54 -54.09 -4.27
N PRO A 396 33.79 -55.22 -4.18
CA PRO A 396 33.89 -56.19 -3.08
C PRO A 396 35.21 -56.95 -3.04
#